data_AF-A0A521W584-F1
#
_entry.id   AF-A0A521W584-F1
#
_cell.length_a   1.000
_cell.length_b   1.000
_cell.length_c   1.000
_cell.angle_alpha   90.00
_cell.angle_beta   90.00
_cell.angle_gamma   90.00
#
_symmetry.space_group_name_H-M   'P 1'
#
loop_
_entity.id
_entity.type
_entity.pdbx_description
1 polymer ?
#
loop_
_entity_poly.entity_id
_entity_poly.type
_entity_poly.pdbx_seq_one_letter_code
_entity_poly.pdbx_strand_id
1 'polypeptide(L)'
;IFDVWMMVVFGIVGYFFKKLRYPLAPLVLAIVLGDNAESSFRQAMLISQGDVTVFFSNGLVGGMTGLALLLLVWPLLAWLVRRVRGD
;
A
#
# COMPACT_ATOMS: atom_id res chain seq x y z
N ILE A 1 20.33 -23.71 1.59
CA ILE A 1 20.38 -22.91 2.86
C ILE A 1 19.49 -21.67 2.76
N PHE A 2 19.51 -20.92 1.65
CA PHE A 2 18.61 -19.77 1.43
C PHE A 2 17.12 -20.15 1.55
N ASP A 3 16.69 -21.26 0.93
CA ASP A 3 15.30 -21.72 0.97
C ASP A 3 14.83 -22.05 2.40
N VAL A 4 15.74 -22.58 3.23
CA VAL A 4 15.47 -22.89 4.64
C VAL A 4 15.26 -21.61 5.43
N TRP A 5 16.13 -20.61 5.23
CA TRP A 5 15.96 -19.29 5.85
C TRP A 5 14.67 -18.59 5.40
N MET A 6 14.33 -18.65 4.10
CA MET A 6 13.05 -18.13 3.59
C MET A 6 11.86 -18.84 4.23
N MET A 7 11.87 -20.17 4.32
CA MET A 7 10.81 -20.96 4.93
C MET A 7 10.61 -20.58 6.40
N VAL A 8 11.71 -20.39 7.15
CA VAL A 8 11.64 -19.93 8.54
C VAL A 8 11.05 -18.52 8.65
N VAL A 9 11.49 -17.57 7.80
CA VAL A 9 10.96 -16.19 7.79
C VAL A 9 9.47 -16.17 7.47
N PHE A 10 9.04 -16.84 6.40
CA PHE A 10 7.61 -16.91 6.05
C PHE A 10 6.80 -17.68 7.10
N GLY A 11 7.37 -18.69 7.75
CA GLY A 11 6.76 -19.39 8.88
C GLY A 11 6.51 -18.46 10.09
N ILE A 12 7.48 -17.61 10.42
CA ILE A 12 7.36 -16.60 11.48
C ILE A 12 6.28 -15.56 11.10
N VAL A 13 6.31 -15.04 9.87
CA VAL A 13 5.31 -14.06 9.38
C VAL A 13 3.90 -14.66 9.42
N GLY A 14 3.73 -15.91 8.96
CA GLY A 14 2.46 -16.63 9.01
C GLY A 14 1.96 -16.86 10.44
N TYR A 15 2.87 -17.16 11.38
CA TYR A 15 2.52 -17.26 12.80
C TYR A 15 1.98 -15.93 13.36
N PHE A 16 2.61 -14.80 13.03
CA PHE A 16 2.11 -13.48 13.43
C PHE A 16 0.73 -13.19 12.85
N PHE A 17 0.51 -13.43 11.55
CA PHE A 17 -0.80 -13.21 10.92
C PHE A 17 -1.91 -14.02 11.60
N LYS A 18 -1.61 -15.28 11.98
CA LYS A 18 -2.53 -16.12 12.76
C LYS A 18 -2.76 -15.56 14.16
N LYS A 19 -1.71 -15.13 14.87
CA LYS A 19 -1.79 -14.60 16.25
C LYS A 19 -2.56 -13.27 16.31
N LEU A 20 -2.41 -12.41 15.31
CA LEU A 20 -3.07 -11.12 15.16
C LEU A 20 -4.51 -11.24 14.63
N ARG A 21 -4.97 -12.47 14.32
CA ARG A 21 -6.28 -12.76 13.70
C ARG A 21 -6.52 -11.91 12.45
N TYR A 22 -5.49 -11.69 11.65
CA TYR A 22 -5.65 -10.95 10.40
C TYR A 22 -6.62 -11.71 9.49
N PRO A 23 -7.69 -11.05 9.01
CA PRO A 23 -8.62 -11.70 8.08
C PRO A 23 -7.89 -12.00 6.76
N LEU A 24 -8.03 -13.23 6.26
CA LEU A 24 -7.44 -13.64 4.98
C LEU A 24 -8.00 -12.85 3.79
N ALA A 25 -9.27 -12.47 3.84
CA ALA A 25 -9.93 -11.80 2.71
C ALA A 25 -9.26 -10.45 2.35
N PRO A 26 -9.00 -9.51 3.27
CA PRO A 26 -8.22 -8.30 2.97
C PRO A 26 -6.80 -8.55 2.47
N LEU A 27 -6.12 -9.60 2.94
CA LEU A 27 -4.78 -9.97 2.46
C LEU A 27 -4.82 -10.39 0.97
N VAL A 28 -5.78 -11.25 0.60
CA VAL A 28 -5.96 -11.66 -0.80
C VAL A 28 -6.36 -10.48 -1.67
N LEU A 29 -7.29 -9.64 -1.19
CA LEU A 29 -7.69 -8.43 -1.90
C LEU A 29 -6.50 -7.48 -2.12
N ALA A 30 -5.65 -7.28 -1.10
CA ALA A 30 -4.47 -6.44 -1.22
C ALA A 30 -3.47 -6.97 -2.27
N ILE A 31 -3.29 -8.29 -2.37
CA ILE A 31 -2.42 -8.89 -3.37
C ILE A 31 -2.97 -8.65 -4.79
N VAL A 32 -4.26 -8.94 -5.01
CA VAL A 32 -4.89 -8.77 -6.33
C VAL A 32 -4.97 -7.30 -6.75
N LEU A 33 -5.35 -6.41 -5.82
CA LEU A 33 -5.38 -4.97 -6.11
C LEU A 33 -3.97 -4.39 -6.27
N GLY A 34 -3.00 -4.93 -5.55
CA GLY A 34 -1.59 -4.53 -5.66
C GLY A 34 -1.03 -4.74 -7.07
N ASP A 35 -1.28 -5.91 -7.66
CA ASP A 35 -0.86 -6.20 -9.04
C ASP A 35 -1.43 -5.20 -10.05
N ASN A 36 -2.71 -4.85 -9.89
CA ASN A 36 -3.37 -3.86 -10.74
C ASN A 36 -2.80 -2.45 -10.51
N ALA A 37 -2.61 -2.05 -9.26
CA ALA A 37 -2.05 -0.75 -8.89
C ALA A 37 -0.63 -0.57 -9.47
N GLU A 38 0.21 -1.60 -9.35
CA GLU A 38 1.57 -1.60 -9.88
C GLU A 38 1.58 -1.55 -11.41
N SER A 39 0.69 -2.29 -12.08
CA SER A 39 0.52 -2.23 -13.53
C SER A 39 0.15 -0.82 -14.00
N SER A 40 -0.85 -0.18 -13.36
CA SER A 40 -1.24 1.19 -13.68
C SER A 40 -0.13 2.21 -13.37
N PHE A 41 0.61 2.02 -12.28
CA PHE A 41 1.76 2.86 -11.94
C PHE A 41 2.86 2.74 -13.00
N ARG A 42 3.25 1.52 -13.38
CA ARG A 42 4.21 1.28 -14.46
C ARG A 42 3.75 1.87 -15.78
N GLN A 43 2.48 1.71 -16.14
CA GLN A 43 1.91 2.31 -17.35
C GLN A 43 2.03 3.84 -17.34
N ALA A 44 1.70 4.49 -16.23
CA ALA A 44 1.85 5.94 -16.08
C ALA A 44 3.32 6.37 -16.24
N MET A 45 4.25 5.63 -15.63
CA MET A 45 5.69 5.89 -15.72
C MET A 45 6.26 5.67 -17.12
N LEU A 46 5.76 4.68 -17.87
CA LEU A 46 6.16 4.46 -19.26
C LEU A 46 5.67 5.59 -20.16
N ILE A 47 4.45 6.07 -19.96
CA ILE A 47 3.89 7.22 -20.70
C ILE A 47 4.66 8.50 -20.38
N SER A 48 5.08 8.67 -19.11
CA SER A 48 5.86 9.83 -18.67
C SER A 48 7.35 9.75 -18.94
N GLN A 49 7.83 8.68 -19.57
CA GLN A 49 9.27 8.42 -19.77
C GLN A 49 10.09 8.43 -18.47
N GLY A 50 9.48 8.00 -17.36
CA GLY A 50 10.09 7.96 -16.04
C GLY A 50 9.94 9.25 -15.23
N ASP A 51 9.23 10.26 -15.74
CA ASP A 51 9.02 11.51 -15.02
C ASP A 51 7.83 11.41 -14.05
N VAL A 52 8.12 11.55 -12.75
CA VAL A 52 7.13 11.56 -11.67
C VAL A 52 6.32 12.87 -11.60
N THR A 53 6.75 13.92 -12.31
CA THR A 53 5.99 15.17 -12.40
C THR A 53 4.65 15.00 -13.11
N VAL A 54 4.43 13.90 -13.83
CA VAL A 54 3.16 13.60 -14.50
C VAL A 54 1.98 13.53 -13.52
N PHE A 55 2.22 13.12 -12.27
CA PHE A 55 1.20 13.14 -11.21
C PHE A 55 0.76 14.56 -10.78
N PHE A 56 1.51 15.60 -11.15
CA PHE A 56 1.19 17.01 -10.85
C PHE A 56 1.15 17.89 -12.10
N SER A 57 1.13 17.28 -13.28
CA SER A 57 1.21 17.96 -14.59
C SER A 57 0.03 18.90 -14.87
N ASN A 58 -1.14 18.59 -14.34
CA ASN A 58 -2.36 19.38 -14.51
C ASN A 58 -3.11 19.45 -13.17
N GLY A 59 -3.83 20.54 -12.92
CA GLY A 59 -4.59 20.76 -11.69
C GLY A 59 -5.59 19.64 -11.39
N LEU A 60 -6.16 19.01 -12.41
CA LEU A 60 -7.05 17.85 -12.25
C LEU A 60 -6.28 16.59 -11.80
N VAL A 61 -5.15 16.28 -12.44
CA VAL A 61 -4.32 15.10 -12.09
C VAL A 61 -3.73 15.27 -10.70
N GLY A 62 -3.16 16.45 -10.40
CA GLY A 62 -2.65 16.77 -9.06
C GLY A 62 -3.73 16.71 -7.99
N GLY A 63 -4.95 17.14 -8.30
CA GLY A 63 -6.11 16.98 -7.41
C GLY A 63 -6.45 15.51 -7.15
N MET A 64 -6.50 14.67 -8.19
CA MET A 64 -6.76 13.24 -8.04
C MET A 64 -5.66 12.52 -7.26
N THR A 65 -4.39 12.79 -7.56
CA THR A 65 -3.25 12.23 -6.83
C THR A 65 -3.25 12.70 -5.38
N GLY A 66 -3.50 13.98 -5.13
CA GLY A 66 -3.61 14.53 -3.77
C GLY A 66 -4.71 13.87 -2.96
N LEU A 67 -5.91 13.71 -3.54
CA LEU A 67 -7.01 12.98 -2.90
C LEU A 67 -6.68 11.52 -2.64
N ALA A 68 -6.03 10.83 -3.60
CA ALA A 68 -5.62 9.44 -3.44
C ALA A 68 -4.62 9.28 -2.28
N LEU A 69 -3.60 10.14 -2.20
CA LEU A 69 -2.63 10.17 -1.10
C LEU A 69 -3.30 10.51 0.23
N LEU A 70 -4.23 11.47 0.24
CA LEU A 70 -4.97 11.83 1.44
C LEU A 70 -5.76 10.64 1.97
N LEU A 71 -6.52 9.94 1.11
CA LEU A 71 -7.30 8.76 1.50
C LEU A 71 -6.42 7.60 1.96
N LEU A 72 -5.25 7.41 1.34
CA LEU A 72 -4.29 6.38 1.71
C LEU A 72 -3.73 6.61 3.12
N VAL A 73 -3.39 7.86 3.45
CA VAL A 73 -2.78 8.23 4.74
C VAL A 73 -3.85 8.56 5.81
N TRP A 74 -5.10 8.79 5.41
CA TRP A 74 -6.22 9.07 6.30
C TRP A 74 -6.39 8.09 7.47
N PRO A 75 -6.44 6.76 7.27
CA PRO A 75 -6.59 5.82 8.38
C PRO A 75 -5.41 5.87 9.37
N LEU A 76 -4.19 6.10 8.87
CA LEU A 76 -2.99 6.27 9.68
C LEU A 76 -3.05 7.56 10.51
N LEU A 77 -3.45 8.68 9.89
CA LEU A 77 -3.64 9.96 10.60
C LEU A 77 -4.76 9.87 11.63
N ALA A 78 -5.89 9.27 11.29
CA ALA A 78 -7.00 9.08 12.20
C ALA A 78 -6.60 8.20 13.40
N TRP A 79 -5.80 7.16 13.18
CA TRP A 79 -5.22 6.35 14.26
C TRP A 79 -4.25 7.15 15.13
N LEU A 80 -3.37 7.96 14.52
CA LEU A 80 -2.39 8.77 15.23
C LEU A 80 -3.07 9.88 16.06
N VAL A 81 -4.07 10.56 15.49
CA VAL A 81 -4.83 11.61 16.17
C VAL A 81 -5.64 11.03 17.34
N ARG A 82 -6.22 9.84 17.19
CA ARG A 82 -6.87 9.12 18.30
C ARG A 82 -5.89 8.77 19.42
N ARG A 83 -4.69 8.31 19.07
CA ARG A 83 -3.59 8.04 20.03
C ARG A 83 -3.14 9.30 20.80
N VAL A 84 -3.13 10.47 20.15
CA VAL A 84 -2.72 11.75 20.77
C VAL A 84 -3.85 12.42 21.54
N ARG A 85 -5.11 12.24 21.13
CA ARG A 85 -6.29 12.80 21.83
C ARG A 85 -6.70 12.03 23.09
N GLY A 86 -6.09 10.87 23.37
CA GLY A 86 -6.18 10.23 24.69
C GLY A 86 -7.58 9.71 25.04
N ASP A 87 -8.14 8.83 24.20
CA ASP A 87 -9.14 7.85 24.63
C ASP A 87 -8.48 6.48 24.82
#